data_AF-A0A938T1K2-F1
#
_entry.id   AF-A0A938T1K2-F1
#
_cell.length_a   1.000
_cell.length_b   1.000
_cell.length_c   1.000
_cell.angle_alpha   90.00
_cell.angle_beta   90.00
_cell.angle_gamma   90.00
#
_symmetry.space_group_name_H-M   'P 1'
#
loop_
_entity.id
_entity.type
_entity.pdbx_description
1 polymer ?
#
loop_
_entity_poly.entity_id
_entity_poly.type
_entity_poly.pdbx_seq_one_letter_code
_entity_poly.pdbx_strand_id
1 'polypeptide(L)'
;TPDLRRLTHQAQDLKLQMRRRLETILASTRYAEVLQERYFAQREGRYVVPVKAEMRSKIPGIVHDVSGSGATVFLEPRELVELNNSIKVAELEVAREVTRILQELSAEVASHSPALLEGLAVLATLDCIAAKASLGHLVRGRTVTLNRLGRVALMQARHPLLMLAREQVVANDVVLDETVRVLVISGPNTGGKTVTLKIVGLFALMVRAGLLLPCGPDSEMALFPKVYADIGDAQDLAKDLSSFSAHMIQMIRLMENALPVRGRDGRPPGPTEALVLLDEPVTSTDPAEGAALAEALLLRLADLGMKVVATTHYNSLKALAQTTPGFKNASVEFDVSRLAPTYRLIMDLPGGSSAIDIAGRLGMDEEILEQARRLLRREDRVLEQMLGDLQEKQRRVNDDVDRIALLKAEAERSAKEAAAIEERLRLTEREERKSAKKKLTDDILQARAQVQAVVEGLKSERTVGKAKEAKQRLAEIEAQARERLVKPAETVPVEQLAAGDRVEIVGLGSVGVLLEAPQGKKRVRVRVGEGEMSVALSGLVGVAAAAAEQLPKAQRAQPDRLKPSPGGDGLGESMVVDVRGKAADEALELTVA
;
A
#
# COMPACT_ATOMS: atom_id res chain seq x y z
N THR A 1 12.34 41.85 43.12
CA THR A 1 13.47 42.69 43.57
C THR A 1 13.31 43.04 45.04
N PRO A 2 14.38 43.41 45.76
CA PRO A 2 14.30 43.90 47.15
C PRO A 2 13.37 45.11 47.29
N ASP A 3 13.35 46.01 46.30
CA ASP A 3 12.46 47.17 46.27
C ASP A 3 10.98 46.81 46.10
N LEU A 4 10.64 45.90 45.18
CA LEU A 4 9.25 45.41 45.07
C LEU A 4 8.79 44.80 46.39
N ARG A 5 9.65 44.01 47.06
CA ARG A 5 9.35 43.42 48.36
C ARG A 5 9.08 44.51 49.41
N ARG A 6 9.94 45.54 49.49
CA ARG A 6 9.78 46.68 50.41
C ARG A 6 8.48 47.44 50.15
N LEU A 7 8.20 47.82 48.91
CA LEU A 7 6.99 48.56 48.52
C LEU A 7 5.71 47.73 48.77
N THR A 8 5.75 46.43 48.49
CA THR A 8 4.63 45.53 48.75
C THR A 8 4.33 45.41 50.24
N HIS A 9 5.37 45.26 51.07
CA HIS A 9 5.21 45.25 52.53
C HIS A 9 4.67 46.59 53.04
N GLN A 10 5.19 47.71 52.57
CA GLN A 10 4.68 49.04 52.93
C GLN A 10 3.19 49.21 52.58
N ALA A 11 2.77 48.79 51.39
CA ALA A 11 1.37 48.83 50.99
C ALA A 11 0.49 47.91 51.85
N GLN A 12 0.99 46.72 52.23
CA GLN A 12 0.31 45.80 53.14
C GLN A 12 0.17 46.37 54.55
N ASP A 13 1.23 46.96 55.09
CA ASP A 13 1.25 47.58 56.42
C ASP A 13 0.25 48.73 56.50
N LEU A 14 0.20 49.60 55.48
CA LEU A 14 -0.78 50.68 55.40
C LEU A 14 -2.22 50.14 55.34
N LYS A 15 -2.46 49.05 54.61
CA LYS A 15 -3.77 48.38 54.58
C LYS A 15 -4.15 47.77 55.93
N LEU A 16 -3.19 47.19 56.65
CA LEU A 16 -3.40 46.67 58.01
C LEU A 16 -3.72 47.80 58.99
N GLN A 17 -3.00 48.92 58.91
CA GLN A 17 -3.29 50.12 59.70
C GLN A 17 -4.69 50.66 59.39
N MET A 18 -5.09 50.69 58.11
CA MET A 18 -6.42 51.12 57.69
C MET A 18 -7.51 50.23 58.27
N ARG A 19 -7.33 48.91 58.24
CA ARG A 19 -8.28 47.96 58.86
C ARG A 19 -8.44 48.21 60.36
N ARG A 20 -7.34 48.37 61.11
CA ARG A 20 -7.40 48.68 62.56
C ARG A 20 -8.14 49.99 62.83
N ARG A 21 -7.91 51.02 62.01
CA ARG A 21 -8.57 52.33 62.14
C ARG A 21 -10.06 52.26 61.80
N LEU A 22 -10.42 51.50 60.76
CA LEU A 22 -11.82 51.21 60.40
C LEU A 22 -12.53 50.43 61.50
N GLU A 23 -11.91 49.40 62.08
CA GLU A 23 -12.46 48.65 63.23
C GLU A 23 -12.72 49.56 64.43
N THR A 24 -11.80 50.47 64.73
CA THR A 24 -11.96 51.47 65.78
C THR A 24 -13.14 52.41 65.49
N ILE A 25 -13.27 52.87 64.24
CA ILE A 25 -14.38 53.73 63.80
C ILE A 25 -15.72 52.99 63.93
N LEU A 26 -15.80 51.75 63.45
CA LEU A 26 -17.02 50.92 63.50
C LEU A 26 -17.44 50.55 64.93
N ALA A 27 -16.49 50.43 65.86
CA ALA A 27 -16.75 50.18 67.27
C ALA A 27 -17.11 51.44 68.07
N SER A 28 -16.88 52.64 67.52
CA SER A 28 -17.11 53.90 68.23
C SER A 28 -18.59 54.27 68.31
N THR A 29 -19.04 54.71 69.50
CA THR A 29 -20.43 55.13 69.74
C THR A 29 -20.86 56.30 68.85
N ARG A 30 -19.91 57.21 68.53
CA ARG A 30 -20.14 58.36 67.64
C ARG A 30 -20.58 57.96 66.23
N TYR A 31 -19.98 56.90 65.68
CA TYR A 31 -20.31 56.42 64.33
C TYR A 31 -21.50 55.47 64.34
N ALA A 32 -21.75 54.75 65.44
CA ALA A 32 -22.85 53.80 65.55
C ALA A 32 -24.24 54.41 65.26
N GLU A 33 -24.48 55.68 65.60
CA GLU A 33 -25.75 56.37 65.34
C GLU A 33 -25.93 56.85 63.89
N VAL A 34 -24.81 57.06 63.19
CA VAL A 34 -24.76 57.69 61.86
C VAL A 34 -24.61 56.65 60.74
N LEU A 35 -23.98 55.52 61.03
CA LEU A 35 -23.81 54.41 60.10
C LEU A 35 -25.16 53.76 59.76
N GLN A 36 -25.32 53.38 58.49
CA GLN A 36 -26.45 52.56 58.06
C GLN A 36 -26.29 51.13 58.59
N GLU A 37 -25.08 50.58 58.43
CA GLU A 37 -24.69 49.24 58.89
C GLU A 37 -23.22 49.24 59.33
N ARG A 38 -22.84 48.33 60.23
CA ARG A 38 -21.48 48.27 60.80
C ARG A 38 -20.51 47.45 59.94
N TYR A 39 -20.28 47.89 58.72
CA TYR A 39 -19.24 47.34 57.84
C TYR A 39 -18.50 48.48 57.13
N PHE A 40 -17.35 48.16 56.53
CA PHE A 40 -16.65 49.07 55.62
C PHE A 40 -16.69 48.49 54.20
N ALA A 41 -16.66 49.36 53.20
CA ALA A 41 -16.61 48.98 51.79
C ALA A 41 -15.41 49.64 51.10
N GLN A 42 -15.12 49.22 49.88
CA GLN A 42 -14.19 49.90 48.99
C GLN A 42 -14.96 50.48 47.80
N ARG A 43 -14.79 51.78 47.54
CA ARG A 43 -15.37 52.50 46.39
C ARG A 43 -14.25 53.22 45.65
N GLU A 44 -14.15 52.99 44.35
CA GLU A 44 -13.07 53.54 43.50
C GLU A 44 -11.65 53.31 44.06
N GLY A 45 -11.45 52.19 44.76
CA GLY A 45 -10.17 51.86 45.39
C GLY A 45 -9.95 52.51 46.76
N ARG A 46 -10.87 53.31 47.29
CA ARG A 46 -10.79 53.94 48.62
C ARG A 46 -11.68 53.22 49.63
N TYR A 47 -11.20 53.09 50.86
CA TYR A 47 -11.98 52.57 51.96
C TYR A 47 -12.98 53.61 52.46
N VAL A 48 -14.24 53.20 52.56
CA VAL A 48 -15.39 54.06 52.91
C VAL A 48 -16.32 53.34 53.88
N VAL A 49 -17.14 54.11 54.59
CA VAL A 49 -18.16 53.59 55.50
C VAL A 49 -19.56 54.00 55.02
N PRO A 50 -20.58 53.12 55.14
CA PRO A 50 -21.94 53.41 54.73
C PRO A 50 -22.66 54.27 55.78
N VAL A 51 -22.99 55.51 55.43
CA VAL A 51 -23.65 56.49 56.30
C VAL A 51 -25.10 56.72 55.83
N LYS A 52 -26.04 56.87 56.77
CA LYS A 52 -27.42 57.29 56.48
C LYS A 52 -27.42 58.63 55.74
N ALA A 53 -28.12 58.72 54.61
CA ALA A 53 -28.11 59.92 53.77
C ALA A 53 -28.52 61.20 54.54
N GLU A 54 -29.51 61.09 55.42
CA GLU A 54 -30.01 62.18 56.29
C GLU A 54 -29.01 62.64 57.35
N MET A 55 -28.01 61.81 57.69
CA MET A 55 -27.03 62.07 58.75
C MET A 55 -25.64 62.37 58.21
N ARG A 56 -25.48 62.50 56.88
CA ARG A 56 -24.18 62.75 56.22
C ARG A 56 -23.44 63.98 56.76
N SER A 57 -24.16 65.02 57.16
CA SER A 57 -23.57 66.29 57.65
C SER A 57 -22.98 66.17 59.06
N LYS A 58 -23.25 65.09 59.80
CA LYS A 58 -22.76 64.89 61.18
C LYS A 58 -21.31 64.42 61.25
N ILE A 59 -20.80 63.84 60.17
CA ILE A 59 -19.42 63.34 60.08
C ILE A 59 -18.72 64.05 58.92
N PRO A 60 -17.63 64.79 59.18
CA PRO A 60 -16.87 65.40 58.11
C PRO A 60 -16.17 64.32 57.26
N GLY A 61 -16.36 64.37 55.95
CA GLY A 61 -15.75 63.41 55.02
C GLY A 61 -16.09 63.70 53.57
N ILE A 62 -15.57 62.85 52.67
CA ILE A 62 -15.73 62.93 51.23
C ILE A 62 -16.69 61.81 50.79
N VAL A 63 -17.71 62.15 49.99
CA VAL A 63 -18.64 61.16 49.43
C VAL A 63 -18.04 60.59 48.16
N HIS A 64 -17.94 59.26 48.09
CA HIS A 64 -17.42 58.55 46.90
C HIS A 64 -18.50 57.88 46.08
N ASP A 65 -19.62 57.50 46.70
CA ASP A 65 -20.71 56.81 46.02
C ASP A 65 -22.02 56.93 46.81
N VAL A 66 -23.16 56.71 46.15
CA VAL A 66 -24.50 56.72 46.74
C VAL A 66 -25.23 55.46 46.29
N SER A 67 -25.87 54.75 47.24
CA SER A 67 -26.65 53.55 46.92
C SER A 67 -27.78 53.85 45.92
N GLY A 68 -28.19 52.85 45.12
CA GLY A 68 -29.26 53.03 44.13
C GLY A 68 -30.62 53.48 44.69
N SER A 69 -30.91 53.24 45.97
CA SER A 69 -32.10 53.75 46.67
C SER A 69 -31.95 55.17 47.22
N GLY A 70 -30.76 55.77 47.14
CA GLY A 70 -30.42 57.07 47.72
C GLY A 70 -30.28 57.08 49.25
N ALA A 71 -30.63 55.99 49.94
CA ALA A 71 -30.70 55.95 51.41
C ALA A 71 -29.32 55.86 52.09
N THR A 72 -28.31 55.31 51.42
CA THR A 72 -26.95 55.14 51.95
C THR A 72 -25.94 55.92 51.13
N VAL A 73 -25.09 56.66 51.82
CA VAL A 73 -23.97 57.42 51.25
C VAL A 73 -22.66 56.77 51.69
N PHE A 74 -21.82 56.36 50.74
CA PHE A 74 -20.50 55.82 51.01
C PHE A 74 -19.51 56.95 51.22
N LEU A 75 -19.17 57.19 52.48
CA LEU A 75 -18.40 58.35 52.91
C LEU A 75 -17.01 57.91 53.41
N GLU A 76 -15.97 58.58 52.94
CA GLU A 76 -14.62 58.53 53.47
C GLU A 76 -14.49 59.56 54.60
N PRO A 77 -14.41 59.15 55.88
CA PRO A 77 -14.25 60.09 56.99
C PRO A 77 -12.93 60.85 56.86
N ARG A 78 -12.91 62.13 57.28
CA ARG A 78 -11.71 62.99 57.22
C ARG A 78 -10.46 62.34 57.84
N GLU A 79 -10.66 61.53 58.88
CA GLU A 79 -9.60 60.82 59.60
C GLU A 79 -8.95 59.68 58.77
N LEU A 80 -9.61 59.20 57.73
CA LEU A 80 -9.10 58.14 56.84
C LEU A 80 -8.48 58.69 55.55
N VAL A 81 -8.72 59.96 55.20
CA VAL A 81 -8.30 60.57 53.93
C VAL A 81 -6.80 60.42 53.68
N GLU A 82 -5.97 60.77 54.66
CA GLU A 82 -4.51 60.67 54.55
C GLU A 82 -4.04 59.22 54.37
N LEU A 83 -4.70 58.28 55.05
CA LEU A 83 -4.32 56.87 55.01
C LEU A 83 -4.76 56.21 53.69
N ASN A 84 -5.94 56.56 53.16
CA ASN A 84 -6.38 56.14 51.83
C ASN A 84 -5.47 56.71 50.74
N ASN A 85 -5.09 57.99 50.82
CA ASN A 85 -4.13 58.58 49.90
C ASN A 85 -2.77 57.86 49.97
N SER A 86 -2.27 57.58 51.16
CA SER A 86 -1.02 56.85 51.37
C SER A 86 -1.06 55.43 50.80
N ILE A 87 -2.17 54.69 51.00
CA ILE A 87 -2.38 53.37 50.39
C ILE A 87 -2.36 53.49 48.87
N LYS A 88 -3.07 54.48 48.31
CA LYS A 88 -3.14 54.66 46.86
C LYS A 88 -1.77 54.96 46.25
N VAL A 89 -0.97 55.80 46.90
CA VAL A 89 0.41 56.09 46.49
C VAL A 89 1.26 54.83 46.54
N ALA A 90 1.23 54.08 47.65
CA ALA A 90 2.00 52.85 47.80
C ALA A 90 1.61 51.78 46.75
N GLU A 91 0.31 51.64 46.44
CA GLU A 91 -0.16 50.76 45.36
C GLU A 91 0.35 51.18 43.98
N LEU A 92 0.38 52.49 43.69
CA LEU A 92 0.92 53.01 42.43
C LEU A 92 2.44 52.79 42.34
N GLU A 93 3.18 52.94 43.44
CA GLU A 93 4.61 52.65 43.49
C GLU A 93 4.91 51.16 43.25
N VAL A 94 4.13 50.25 43.85
CA VAL A 94 4.22 48.82 43.56
C VAL A 94 3.98 48.54 42.08
N ALA A 95 2.91 49.10 41.49
CA ALA A 95 2.59 48.89 40.08
C ALA A 95 3.69 49.40 39.14
N ARG A 96 4.28 50.57 39.45
CA ARG A 96 5.43 51.12 38.71
C ARG A 96 6.65 50.20 38.78
N GLU A 97 6.97 49.71 39.97
CA GLU A 97 8.09 48.80 40.18
C GLU A 97 7.88 47.46 39.44
N VAL A 98 6.67 46.90 39.48
CA VAL A 98 6.33 45.70 38.67
C VAL A 98 6.53 45.96 37.19
N THR A 99 6.08 47.12 36.68
CA THR A 99 6.20 47.47 35.27
C THR A 99 7.67 47.60 34.86
N ARG A 100 8.49 48.25 35.67
CA ARG A 100 9.95 48.36 35.48
C ARG A 100 10.60 46.98 35.39
N ILE A 101 10.27 46.08 36.33
CA ILE A 101 10.80 44.70 36.34
C ILE A 101 10.37 43.94 35.08
N LEU A 102 9.10 44.04 34.67
CA LEU A 102 8.62 43.38 33.45
C LEU A 102 9.31 43.92 32.19
N GLN A 103 9.59 45.22 32.12
CA GLN A 103 10.35 45.83 31.04
C GLN A 103 11.79 45.30 31.01
N GLU A 104 12.44 45.17 32.16
CA GLU A 104 13.79 44.59 32.28
C GLU A 104 13.82 43.12 31.83
N LEU A 105 12.90 42.30 32.33
CA LEU A 105 12.78 40.90 31.92
C LEU A 105 12.46 40.77 30.44
N SER A 106 11.60 41.65 29.90
CA SER A 106 11.29 41.67 28.46
C SER A 106 12.51 42.05 27.63
N ALA A 107 13.32 43.02 28.08
CA ALA A 107 14.56 43.40 27.43
C ALA A 107 15.60 42.26 27.49
N GLU A 108 15.67 41.53 28.60
CA GLU A 108 16.53 40.35 28.75
C GLU A 108 16.13 39.25 27.75
N VAL A 109 14.84 38.94 27.63
CA VAL A 109 14.34 38.01 26.60
C VAL A 109 14.62 38.53 25.19
N ALA A 110 14.38 39.82 24.93
CA ALA A 110 14.61 40.44 23.63
C ALA A 110 16.08 40.37 23.19
N SER A 111 17.02 40.45 24.13
CA SER A 111 18.46 40.28 23.83
C SER A 111 18.81 38.88 23.30
N HIS A 112 17.98 37.88 23.60
CA HIS A 112 18.11 36.50 23.13
C HIS A 112 17.23 36.20 21.90
N SER A 113 16.51 37.20 21.36
CA SER A 113 15.60 37.04 20.22
C SER A 113 16.22 36.33 19.02
N PRO A 114 17.47 36.62 18.58
CA PRO A 114 18.07 35.92 17.45
C PRO A 114 18.14 34.41 17.64
N ALA A 115 18.58 33.94 18.81
CA ALA A 115 18.68 32.51 19.13
C ALA A 115 17.30 31.85 19.27
N LEU A 116 16.32 32.56 19.83
CA LEU A 116 14.94 32.06 19.94
C LEU A 116 14.28 31.89 18.57
N LEU A 117 14.48 32.86 17.66
CA LEU A 117 13.96 32.80 16.30
C LEU A 117 14.64 31.72 15.47
N GLU A 118 15.95 31.53 15.64
CA GLU A 118 16.67 30.41 15.02
C GLU A 118 16.15 29.06 15.54
N GLY A 119 15.97 28.93 16.85
CA GLY A 119 15.37 27.74 17.46
C GLY A 119 13.97 27.45 16.93
N LEU A 120 13.13 28.50 16.78
CA LEU A 120 11.79 28.37 16.19
C LEU A 120 11.85 27.90 14.73
N ALA A 121 12.79 28.43 13.93
CA ALA A 121 12.96 28.01 12.54
C ALA A 121 13.39 26.53 12.42
N VAL A 122 14.28 26.08 13.30
CA VAL A 122 14.69 24.68 13.40
C VAL A 122 13.51 23.78 13.79
N LEU A 123 12.76 24.17 14.83
CA LEU A 123 11.56 23.43 15.26
C LEU A 123 10.51 23.34 14.15
N ALA A 124 10.23 24.43 13.44
CA ALA A 124 9.30 24.43 12.32
C ALA A 124 9.76 23.50 11.18
N THR A 125 11.06 23.43 10.93
CA THR A 125 11.64 22.51 9.93
C THR A 125 11.46 21.05 10.35
N LEU A 126 11.75 20.72 11.61
CA LEU A 126 11.57 19.38 12.15
C LEU A 126 10.10 18.94 12.17
N ASP A 127 9.20 19.84 12.56
CA ASP A 127 7.75 19.61 12.55
C ASP A 127 7.25 19.35 11.12
N CYS A 128 7.70 20.15 10.15
CA CYS A 128 7.38 19.94 8.74
C CYS A 128 7.86 18.56 8.24
N ILE A 129 9.09 18.14 8.59
CA ILE A 129 9.62 16.81 8.22
C ILE A 129 8.78 15.69 8.86
N ALA A 130 8.46 15.82 10.15
CA ALA A 130 7.65 14.84 10.88
C ALA A 130 6.23 14.72 10.28
N ALA A 131 5.61 15.85 9.92
CA ALA A 131 4.31 15.87 9.25
C ALA A 131 4.34 15.17 7.88
N LYS A 132 5.39 15.39 7.07
CA LYS A 132 5.58 14.70 5.79
C LYS A 132 5.75 13.19 5.96
N ALA A 133 6.52 12.76 6.96
CA ALA A 133 6.71 11.34 7.28
C ALA A 133 5.39 10.69 7.73
N SER A 134 4.62 11.38 8.57
CA SER A 134 3.30 10.92 9.03
C SER A 134 2.31 10.76 7.88
N LEU A 135 2.22 11.77 6.99
CA LEU A 135 1.42 11.67 5.76
C LEU A 135 1.87 10.49 4.90
N GLY A 136 3.19 10.31 4.74
CA GLY A 136 3.78 9.17 4.05
C GLY A 136 3.30 7.83 4.62
N HIS A 137 3.24 7.69 5.94
CA HIS A 137 2.70 6.47 6.57
C HIS A 137 1.21 6.26 6.25
N LEU A 138 0.39 7.31 6.36
CA LEU A 138 -1.05 7.25 6.09
C LEU A 138 -1.36 6.81 4.65
N VAL A 139 -0.61 7.33 3.68
CA VAL A 139 -0.81 6.99 2.26
C VAL A 139 0.05 5.80 1.82
N ARG A 140 0.76 5.12 2.73
CA ARG A 140 1.72 4.04 2.40
C ARG A 140 2.74 4.48 1.34
N GLY A 141 3.16 5.74 1.42
CA GLY A 141 4.09 6.38 0.51
C GLY A 141 5.51 5.87 0.66
N ARG A 142 6.27 5.96 -0.43
CA ARG A 142 7.67 5.52 -0.53
C ARG A 142 8.52 6.59 -1.19
N THR A 143 9.83 6.47 -0.98
CA THR A 143 10.83 7.22 -1.77
C THR A 143 10.89 6.62 -3.16
N VAL A 144 11.08 7.47 -4.17
CA VAL A 144 11.23 7.06 -5.57
C VAL A 144 12.57 7.51 -6.12
N THR A 145 13.04 6.87 -7.18
CA THR A 145 14.22 7.33 -7.91
C THR A 145 13.88 8.64 -8.61
N LEU A 146 14.74 9.66 -8.46
CA LEU A 146 14.54 10.97 -9.08
C LEU A 146 15.45 11.14 -10.29
N ASN A 147 14.92 11.72 -11.36
CA ASN A 147 15.69 12.06 -12.56
C ASN A 147 15.38 13.46 -13.08
N ARG A 148 16.22 13.94 -14.01
CA ARG A 148 16.02 15.20 -14.77
C ARG A 148 15.79 14.95 -16.27
N LEU A 149 15.60 13.69 -16.65
CA LEU A 149 15.47 13.25 -18.05
C LEU A 149 14.00 13.22 -18.50
N GLY A 150 13.06 13.59 -17.62
CA GLY A 150 11.63 13.58 -17.91
C GLY A 150 11.01 12.18 -17.87
N ARG A 151 11.73 11.16 -17.35
CA ARG A 151 11.16 9.81 -17.19
C ARG A 151 10.18 9.76 -16.03
N VAL A 152 9.04 9.13 -16.27
CA VAL A 152 8.01 8.88 -15.27
C VAL A 152 7.68 7.40 -15.35
N ALA A 153 8.01 6.63 -14.32
CA ALA A 153 7.66 5.22 -14.21
C ALA A 153 7.03 5.02 -12.84
N LEU A 154 5.70 5.10 -12.76
CA LEU A 154 4.97 4.98 -11.51
C LEU A 154 4.34 3.59 -11.45
N MET A 155 4.97 2.68 -10.71
CA MET A 155 4.47 1.32 -10.53
C MET A 155 3.45 1.31 -9.39
N GLN A 156 2.34 0.60 -9.56
CA GLN A 156 1.26 0.44 -8.58
C GLN A 156 0.84 1.77 -7.92
N ALA A 157 0.80 2.85 -8.69
CA ALA A 157 0.50 4.18 -8.20
C ALA A 157 -0.97 4.30 -7.80
N ARG A 158 -1.22 4.96 -6.67
CA ARG A 158 -2.57 5.18 -6.13
C ARG A 158 -2.79 6.67 -5.89
N HIS A 159 -4.03 7.12 -6.05
CA HIS A 159 -4.35 8.53 -5.81
C HIS A 159 -4.35 8.84 -4.30
N PRO A 160 -3.48 9.76 -3.81
CA PRO A 160 -3.24 9.95 -2.37
C PRO A 160 -4.48 10.38 -1.62
N LEU A 161 -5.26 11.33 -2.17
CA LEU A 161 -6.50 11.78 -1.53
C LEU A 161 -7.59 10.71 -1.50
N LEU A 162 -7.61 9.80 -2.50
CA LEU A 162 -8.58 8.70 -2.47
C LEU A 162 -8.19 7.68 -1.42
N MET A 163 -6.89 7.47 -1.17
CA MET A 163 -6.42 6.57 -0.10
C MET A 163 -6.76 7.09 1.29
N LEU A 164 -6.83 8.41 1.47
CA LEU A 164 -7.27 9.00 2.73
C LEU A 164 -8.79 8.91 2.93
N ALA A 165 -9.55 8.88 1.83
CA ALA A 165 -11.02 8.89 1.87
C ALA A 165 -11.67 7.50 1.73
N ARG A 166 -10.96 6.51 1.20
CA ARG A 166 -11.47 5.17 0.87
C ARG A 166 -10.50 4.09 1.28
N GLU A 167 -11.04 2.95 1.72
CA GLU A 167 -10.23 1.79 2.12
C GLU A 167 -9.53 1.11 0.94
N GLN A 168 -10.21 1.05 -0.21
CA GLN A 168 -9.70 0.41 -1.42
C GLN A 168 -9.61 1.42 -2.56
N VAL A 169 -8.39 1.54 -3.11
CA VAL A 169 -8.08 2.38 -4.27
C VAL A 169 -7.30 1.54 -5.26
N VAL A 170 -7.75 1.48 -6.50
CA VAL A 170 -7.09 0.69 -7.56
C VAL A 170 -5.70 1.27 -7.85
N ALA A 171 -4.71 0.40 -7.95
CA ALA A 171 -3.34 0.76 -8.29
C ALA A 171 -3.14 0.69 -9.80
N ASN A 172 -2.39 1.64 -10.36
CA ASN A 172 -2.13 1.71 -11.79
C ASN A 172 -0.65 1.89 -12.08
N ASP A 173 -0.18 1.27 -13.16
CA ASP A 173 1.16 1.47 -13.69
C ASP A 173 1.12 2.57 -14.76
N VAL A 174 1.96 3.59 -14.63
CA VAL A 174 2.09 4.69 -15.61
C VAL A 174 3.54 4.81 -16.03
N VAL A 175 3.83 4.51 -17.30
CA VAL A 175 5.21 4.47 -17.81
C VAL A 175 5.37 5.38 -19.02
N LEU A 176 6.21 6.40 -18.85
CA LEU A 176 6.64 7.39 -19.84
C LEU A 176 8.15 7.48 -19.79
N ASP A 177 8.81 6.67 -20.61
CA ASP A 177 10.25 6.74 -20.77
C ASP A 177 10.69 8.06 -21.47
N GLU A 178 11.98 8.16 -21.77
CA GLU A 178 12.57 9.34 -22.40
C GLU A 178 12.15 9.56 -23.85
N THR A 179 11.68 8.51 -24.54
CA THR A 179 11.18 8.56 -25.92
C THR A 179 9.75 9.07 -25.98
N VAL A 180 8.95 8.81 -24.94
CA VAL A 180 7.53 9.16 -24.90
C VAL A 180 7.34 10.59 -24.42
N ARG A 181 6.99 11.52 -25.30
CA ARG A 181 6.68 12.93 -24.98
C ARG A 181 5.22 13.13 -24.61
N VAL A 182 4.30 12.45 -25.28
CA VAL A 182 2.86 12.64 -25.10
C VAL A 182 2.17 11.32 -24.79
N LEU A 183 1.41 11.29 -23.69
CA LEU A 183 0.50 10.21 -23.37
C LEU A 183 -0.94 10.65 -23.63
N VAL A 184 -1.66 9.92 -24.47
CA VAL A 184 -3.08 10.14 -24.73
C VAL A 184 -3.89 9.05 -24.02
N ILE A 185 -4.71 9.45 -23.04
CA ILE A 185 -5.57 8.57 -22.25
C ILE A 185 -7.00 8.65 -22.79
N SER A 186 -7.54 7.52 -23.22
CA SER A 186 -8.86 7.40 -23.83
C SER A 186 -9.78 6.45 -23.06
N GLY A 187 -11.06 6.41 -23.45
CA GLY A 187 -12.11 5.61 -22.80
C GLY A 187 -13.23 6.47 -22.20
N PRO A 188 -14.22 5.85 -21.55
CA PRO A 188 -15.40 6.54 -21.01
C PRO A 188 -15.03 7.47 -19.84
N ASN A 189 -15.76 8.59 -19.70
CA ASN A 189 -15.46 9.63 -18.70
C ASN A 189 -15.50 9.11 -17.25
N THR A 190 -16.39 8.15 -16.99
CA THR A 190 -16.51 7.48 -15.68
C THR A 190 -15.36 6.52 -15.37
N GLY A 191 -14.52 6.16 -16.35
CA GLY A 191 -13.45 5.16 -16.25
C GLY A 191 -12.21 5.59 -15.44
N GLY A 192 -12.09 6.88 -15.08
CA GLY A 192 -10.96 7.36 -14.25
C GLY A 192 -9.81 8.01 -15.02
N LYS A 193 -10.04 8.49 -16.25
CA LYS A 193 -9.03 9.23 -17.06
C LYS A 193 -8.43 10.40 -16.28
N THR A 194 -9.29 11.29 -15.75
CA THR A 194 -8.90 12.44 -14.94
C THR A 194 -8.18 12.04 -13.63
N VAL A 195 -8.52 10.89 -13.05
CA VAL A 195 -7.84 10.40 -11.83
C VAL A 195 -6.40 10.04 -12.15
N THR A 196 -6.16 9.33 -13.26
CA THR A 196 -4.81 8.99 -13.74
C THR A 196 -4.00 10.25 -14.04
N LEU A 197 -4.60 11.21 -14.75
CA LEU A 197 -4.01 12.52 -15.02
C LEU A 197 -3.57 13.23 -13.72
N LYS A 198 -4.44 13.25 -12.71
CA LYS A 198 -4.18 13.84 -11.39
C LYS A 198 -3.10 13.09 -10.62
N ILE A 199 -2.98 11.77 -10.73
CA ILE A 199 -1.90 11.00 -10.09
C ILE A 199 -0.53 11.51 -10.57
N VAL A 200 -0.33 11.62 -11.88
CA VAL A 200 0.95 12.07 -12.47
C VAL A 200 1.27 13.50 -12.00
N GLY A 201 0.29 14.41 -12.05
CA GLY A 201 0.45 15.79 -11.62
C GLY A 201 0.73 15.95 -10.13
N LEU A 202 -0.06 15.30 -9.28
CA LEU A 202 0.13 15.34 -7.83
C LEU A 202 1.49 14.77 -7.45
N PHE A 203 1.92 13.66 -8.06
CA PHE A 203 3.22 13.07 -7.75
C PHE A 203 4.37 14.01 -8.14
N ALA A 204 4.26 14.74 -9.26
CA ALA A 204 5.24 15.73 -9.66
C ALA A 204 5.39 16.84 -8.60
N LEU A 205 4.27 17.31 -8.06
CA LEU A 205 4.25 18.33 -7.00
C LEU A 205 4.72 17.78 -5.65
N MET A 206 4.32 16.55 -5.32
CA MET A 206 4.71 15.88 -4.08
C MET A 206 6.22 15.69 -4.00
N VAL A 207 6.86 15.23 -5.08
CA VAL A 207 8.33 15.14 -5.15
C VAL A 207 8.99 16.49 -4.90
N ARG A 208 8.48 17.56 -5.52
CA ARG A 208 9.00 18.92 -5.30
C ARG A 208 8.85 19.41 -3.86
N ALA A 209 7.77 18.98 -3.20
CA ALA A 209 7.52 19.27 -1.80
C ALA A 209 8.32 18.36 -0.85
N GLY A 210 9.06 17.37 -1.35
CA GLY A 210 9.77 16.37 -0.53
C GLY A 210 8.82 15.39 0.17
N LEU A 211 7.67 15.10 -0.44
CA LEU A 211 6.69 14.12 0.03
C LEU A 211 6.95 12.74 -0.57
N LEU A 212 6.62 11.70 0.21
CA LEU A 212 6.66 10.30 -0.24
C LEU A 212 5.47 9.97 -1.14
N LEU A 213 5.67 9.13 -2.15
CA LEU A 213 4.66 8.82 -3.16
C LEU A 213 3.97 7.47 -2.89
N PRO A 214 2.63 7.39 -2.90
CA PRO A 214 1.89 6.13 -2.76
C PRO A 214 1.99 5.26 -4.03
N CYS A 215 3.10 4.55 -4.15
CA CYS A 215 3.43 3.69 -5.29
C CYS A 215 4.23 2.46 -4.84
N GLY A 216 4.38 1.51 -5.76
CA GLY A 216 5.18 0.30 -5.62
C GLY A 216 6.69 0.57 -5.69
N PRO A 217 7.50 -0.44 -5.36
CA PRO A 217 8.95 -0.39 -5.54
C PRO A 217 9.31 -0.12 -7.01
N ASP A 218 10.54 0.34 -7.25
CA ASP A 218 11.10 0.62 -8.58
C ASP A 218 10.44 1.79 -9.33
N SER A 219 9.58 2.55 -8.66
CA SER A 219 9.02 3.77 -9.23
C SER A 219 10.09 4.86 -9.40
N GLU A 220 10.00 5.59 -10.51
CA GLU A 220 10.85 6.72 -10.89
C GLU A 220 9.99 7.94 -11.23
N MET A 221 10.40 9.12 -10.76
CA MET A 221 9.74 10.38 -11.08
C MET A 221 10.72 11.47 -11.47
N ALA A 222 10.47 12.14 -12.59
CA ALA A 222 11.24 13.29 -13.01
C ALA A 222 10.90 14.53 -12.16
N LEU A 223 11.93 15.34 -11.88
CA LEU A 223 11.75 16.66 -11.29
C LEU A 223 11.38 17.66 -12.39
N PHE A 224 10.11 18.04 -12.45
CA PHE A 224 9.62 19.08 -13.38
C PHE A 224 9.63 20.46 -12.72
N PRO A 225 10.44 21.43 -13.20
CA PRO A 225 10.43 22.80 -12.67
C PRO A 225 9.06 23.48 -12.79
N LYS A 226 8.36 23.24 -13.90
CA LYS A 226 7.04 23.78 -14.19
C LYS A 226 6.03 22.64 -14.36
N VAL A 227 4.85 22.79 -13.76
CA VAL A 227 3.72 21.88 -13.95
C VAL A 227 2.52 22.74 -14.36
N TYR A 228 2.01 22.49 -15.55
CA TYR A 228 0.83 23.15 -16.10
C TYR A 228 -0.33 22.18 -16.11
N ALA A 229 -1.50 22.66 -15.73
CA ALA A 229 -2.72 21.87 -15.68
C ALA A 229 -3.88 22.69 -16.24
N ASP A 230 -4.59 22.11 -17.20
CA ASP A 230 -5.91 22.51 -17.65
C ASP A 230 -6.83 21.31 -17.40
N ILE A 231 -7.44 21.26 -16.22
CA ILE A 231 -8.16 20.09 -15.71
C ILE A 231 -9.50 20.52 -15.13
N GLY A 232 -10.58 19.92 -15.64
CA GLY A 232 -11.95 20.10 -15.15
C GLY A 232 -12.80 21.00 -16.06
N ASP A 233 -14.11 20.96 -15.81
CA ASP A 233 -15.06 21.84 -16.48
C ASP A 233 -14.88 23.26 -15.93
N ALA A 234 -14.47 24.21 -16.78
CA ALA A 234 -14.56 25.63 -16.47
C ALA A 234 -16.03 26.08 -16.49
N GLN A 235 -16.84 25.57 -15.55
CA GLN A 235 -18.13 26.14 -15.20
C GLN A 235 -17.95 27.10 -14.03
N ASP A 236 -17.14 28.13 -14.26
CA ASP A 236 -17.17 29.31 -13.41
C ASP A 236 -17.95 30.39 -14.16
N LEU A 237 -19.25 30.47 -13.89
CA LEU A 237 -20.16 31.53 -14.36
C LEU A 237 -19.71 32.94 -13.92
N ALA A 238 -18.63 33.07 -13.15
CA ALA A 238 -18.10 34.33 -12.63
C ALA A 238 -17.19 35.10 -13.62
N LYS A 239 -16.90 34.55 -14.81
CA LYS A 239 -16.20 35.29 -15.89
C LYS A 239 -17.09 35.30 -17.12
N ASP A 240 -17.41 36.49 -17.63
CA ASP A 240 -18.19 36.75 -18.85
C ASP A 240 -17.53 36.23 -20.16
N LEU A 241 -16.65 35.22 -20.08
CA LEU A 241 -16.00 34.55 -21.21
C LEU A 241 -16.56 33.12 -21.33
N SER A 242 -16.82 32.67 -22.55
CA SER A 242 -17.14 31.26 -22.79
C SER A 242 -16.01 30.36 -22.26
N SER A 243 -16.36 29.20 -21.68
CA SER A 243 -15.40 28.21 -21.16
C SER A 243 -14.28 27.93 -22.17
N PHE A 244 -14.63 27.82 -23.46
CA PHE A 244 -13.70 27.69 -24.58
C PHE A 244 -12.62 28.79 -24.62
N SER A 245 -13.03 30.07 -24.58
CA SER A 245 -12.09 31.20 -24.66
C SER A 245 -11.15 31.25 -23.45
N ALA A 246 -11.64 30.88 -22.27
CA ALA A 246 -10.81 30.79 -21.07
C ALA A 246 -9.74 29.70 -21.19
N HIS A 247 -10.11 28.50 -21.65
CA HIS A 247 -9.16 27.41 -21.92
C HIS A 247 -8.13 27.83 -22.98
N MET A 248 -8.56 28.48 -24.06
CA MET A 248 -7.66 28.96 -25.11
C MET A 248 -6.66 30.01 -24.63
N ILE A 249 -7.11 30.99 -23.82
CA ILE A 249 -6.21 32.00 -23.22
C ILE A 249 -5.19 31.31 -22.30
N GLN A 250 -5.62 30.33 -21.52
CA GLN A 250 -4.72 29.58 -20.64
C GLN A 250 -3.68 28.79 -21.45
N MET A 251 -4.07 28.21 -22.58
CA MET A 251 -3.18 27.49 -23.48
C MET A 251 -2.19 28.42 -24.20
N ILE A 252 -2.65 29.58 -24.66
CA ILE A 252 -1.79 30.62 -25.23
C ILE A 252 -0.73 31.05 -24.21
N ARG A 253 -1.14 31.36 -22.98
CA ARG A 253 -0.23 31.73 -21.90
C ARG A 253 0.74 30.60 -21.57
N LEU A 254 0.31 29.34 -21.60
CA LEU A 254 1.19 28.20 -21.42
C LEU A 254 2.28 28.21 -22.50
N MET A 255 1.89 28.30 -23.77
CA MET A 255 2.84 28.33 -24.89
C MET A 255 3.80 29.52 -24.77
N GLU A 256 3.33 30.72 -24.43
CA GLU A 256 4.16 31.91 -24.23
C GLU A 256 5.21 31.72 -23.12
N ASN A 257 4.80 31.16 -21.97
CA ASN A 257 5.67 30.96 -20.81
C ASN A 257 6.60 29.74 -20.91
N ALA A 258 6.25 28.82 -21.81
CA ALA A 258 6.94 27.55 -21.98
C ALA A 258 7.81 27.53 -23.25
N LEU A 259 7.84 28.60 -24.04
CA LEU A 259 8.87 28.84 -25.06
C LEU A 259 10.25 29.00 -24.38
N PRO A 260 11.19 28.07 -24.53
CA PRO A 260 12.60 28.35 -24.29
C PRO A 260 13.14 29.06 -25.54
N VAL A 261 14.03 30.03 -25.33
CA VAL A 261 14.86 30.63 -26.38
C VAL A 261 15.52 29.47 -27.15
N ARG A 262 15.16 29.29 -28.42
CA ARG A 262 15.78 28.28 -29.30
C ARG A 262 17.31 28.41 -29.19
N GLY A 263 17.96 27.46 -28.54
CA GLY A 263 19.39 27.24 -28.75
C GLY A 263 19.59 26.83 -30.20
N ARG A 264 20.29 27.66 -30.98
CA ARG A 264 20.53 27.53 -32.42
C ARG A 264 21.50 26.39 -32.79
N ASP A 265 21.74 25.41 -31.91
CA ASP A 265 23.07 24.78 -31.87
C ASP A 265 23.08 23.26 -32.12
N GLY A 266 21.97 22.66 -32.59
CA GLY A 266 21.97 21.24 -32.98
C GLY A 266 22.34 20.24 -31.87
N ARG A 267 22.28 20.66 -30.59
CA ARG A 267 22.51 19.79 -29.44
C ARG A 267 21.27 18.94 -29.13
N PRO A 268 21.44 17.73 -28.57
CA PRO A 268 20.32 16.90 -28.13
C PRO A 268 19.40 17.69 -27.19
N PRO A 269 18.08 17.43 -27.20
CA PRO A 269 17.12 18.18 -26.39
C PRO A 269 17.52 18.11 -24.92
N GLY A 270 17.58 19.28 -24.28
CA GLY A 270 17.90 19.42 -22.86
C GLY A 270 16.85 18.77 -21.94
N PRO A 271 17.03 18.84 -20.61
CA PRO A 271 16.07 18.30 -19.64
C PRO A 271 14.67 18.88 -19.87
N THR A 272 13.64 18.02 -19.79
CA THR A 272 12.25 18.47 -19.94
C THR A 272 11.88 19.46 -18.84
N GLU A 273 11.63 20.72 -19.20
CA GLU A 273 11.39 21.81 -18.23
C GLU A 273 9.96 21.87 -17.69
N ALA A 274 9.02 21.22 -18.37
CA ALA A 274 7.59 21.31 -18.05
C ALA A 274 6.85 19.97 -18.22
N LEU A 275 5.99 19.68 -17.24
CA LEU A 275 4.90 18.70 -17.36
C LEU A 275 3.60 19.46 -17.66
N VAL A 276 2.87 19.03 -18.68
CA VAL A 276 1.58 19.59 -19.09
C VAL A 276 0.49 18.52 -18.94
N LEU A 277 -0.59 18.87 -18.27
CA LEU A 277 -1.73 17.99 -18.00
C LEU A 277 -2.98 18.61 -18.63
N LEU A 278 -3.57 17.92 -19.59
CA LEU A 278 -4.75 18.39 -20.33
C LEU A 278 -5.90 17.41 -20.13
N ASP A 279 -7.00 17.88 -19.57
CA ASP A 279 -8.23 17.09 -19.48
C ASP A 279 -9.16 17.51 -20.62
N GLU A 280 -9.36 16.61 -21.59
CA GLU A 280 -10.27 16.81 -22.72
C GLU A 280 -10.09 18.16 -23.42
N PRO A 281 -8.90 18.42 -24.03
CA PRO A 281 -8.58 19.71 -24.61
C PRO A 281 -9.51 20.03 -25.79
N VAL A 282 -9.99 21.28 -25.85
CA VAL A 282 -10.75 21.85 -26.98
C VAL A 282 -12.11 21.19 -27.24
N THR A 283 -12.84 20.80 -26.19
CA THR A 283 -14.10 20.04 -26.32
C THR A 283 -15.39 20.85 -26.40
N SER A 284 -15.34 22.16 -26.18
CA SER A 284 -16.51 23.05 -26.17
C SER A 284 -16.84 23.70 -27.53
N THR A 285 -16.40 23.10 -28.65
CA THR A 285 -16.58 23.62 -30.01
C THR A 285 -17.00 22.50 -30.98
N ASP A 286 -17.12 22.80 -32.28
CA ASP A 286 -17.33 21.80 -33.32
C ASP A 286 -16.33 20.63 -33.16
N PRO A 287 -16.79 19.36 -33.09
CA PRO A 287 -15.91 18.23 -32.82
C PRO A 287 -14.78 18.05 -33.84
N ALA A 288 -14.98 18.41 -35.11
CA ALA A 288 -13.94 18.27 -36.13
C ALA A 288 -12.89 19.38 -35.99
N GLU A 289 -13.31 20.62 -35.78
CA GLU A 289 -12.39 21.74 -35.50
C GLU A 289 -11.63 21.54 -34.19
N GLY A 290 -12.33 21.11 -33.13
CA GLY A 290 -11.77 20.86 -31.82
C GLY A 290 -10.71 19.76 -31.85
N ALA A 291 -11.01 18.66 -32.53
CA ALA A 291 -10.07 17.56 -32.73
C ALA A 291 -8.79 18.00 -33.49
N ALA A 292 -8.94 18.75 -34.59
CA ALA A 292 -7.81 19.24 -35.37
C ALA A 292 -6.92 20.23 -34.58
N LEU A 293 -7.55 21.13 -33.80
CA LEU A 293 -6.83 22.08 -32.97
C LEU A 293 -6.10 21.38 -31.80
N ALA A 294 -6.75 20.41 -31.15
CA ALA A 294 -6.14 19.61 -30.09
C ALA A 294 -4.94 18.81 -30.61
N GLU A 295 -5.04 18.21 -31.81
CA GLU A 295 -3.94 17.52 -32.48
C GLU A 295 -2.75 18.46 -32.74
N ALA A 296 -3.00 19.61 -33.36
CA ALA A 296 -1.97 20.62 -33.62
C ALA A 296 -1.29 21.12 -32.33
N LEU A 297 -2.08 21.29 -31.27
CA LEU A 297 -1.58 21.68 -29.95
C LEU A 297 -0.65 20.62 -29.36
N LEU A 298 -1.05 19.34 -29.34
CA LEU A 298 -0.23 18.26 -28.78
C LEU A 298 1.08 18.09 -29.54
N LEU A 299 1.04 18.16 -30.87
CA LEU A 299 2.24 18.17 -31.72
C LEU A 299 3.16 19.33 -31.35
N ARG A 300 2.61 20.55 -31.21
CA ARG A 300 3.41 21.73 -30.86
C ARG A 300 4.04 21.61 -29.47
N LEU A 301 3.34 21.07 -28.48
CA LEU A 301 3.87 20.87 -27.13
C LEU A 301 4.98 19.81 -27.14
N ALA A 302 4.82 18.74 -27.93
CA ALA A 302 5.85 17.72 -28.13
C ALA A 302 7.12 18.31 -28.78
N ASP A 303 6.97 19.14 -29.82
CA ASP A 303 8.06 19.84 -30.51
C ASP A 303 8.83 20.79 -29.58
N LEU A 304 8.15 21.38 -28.60
CA LEU A 304 8.76 22.21 -27.56
C LEU A 304 9.48 21.36 -26.48
N GLY A 305 9.48 20.03 -26.60
CA GLY A 305 10.18 19.11 -25.70
C GLY A 305 9.48 18.88 -24.36
N MET A 306 8.21 19.27 -24.23
CA MET A 306 7.43 19.10 -23.01
C MET A 306 6.98 17.66 -22.82
N LYS A 307 6.77 17.26 -21.56
CA LYS A 307 6.07 16.02 -21.24
C LYS A 307 4.59 16.33 -21.11
N VAL A 308 3.74 15.67 -21.88
CA VAL A 308 2.30 15.93 -21.91
C VAL A 308 1.55 14.67 -21.53
N VAL A 309 0.55 14.79 -20.67
CA VAL A 309 -0.47 13.77 -20.46
C VAL A 309 -1.81 14.42 -20.77
N ALA A 310 -2.53 13.86 -21.73
CA ALA A 310 -3.80 14.39 -22.19
C ALA A 310 -4.88 13.31 -22.12
N THR A 311 -6.10 13.66 -21.70
CA THR A 311 -7.26 12.79 -21.85
C THR A 311 -8.03 13.19 -23.11
N THR A 312 -8.71 12.24 -23.76
CA THR A 312 -9.50 12.57 -24.95
C THR A 312 -10.66 11.61 -25.20
N HIS A 313 -11.63 12.08 -25.95
CA HIS A 313 -12.66 11.28 -26.61
C HIS A 313 -12.53 11.33 -28.15
N TYR A 314 -11.58 12.07 -28.71
CA TYR A 314 -11.39 12.21 -30.16
C TYR A 314 -10.63 11.02 -30.75
N ASN A 315 -11.22 10.40 -31.78
CA ASN A 315 -10.58 9.29 -32.51
C ASN A 315 -9.30 9.73 -33.23
N SER A 316 -9.22 10.98 -33.72
CA SER A 316 -8.00 11.51 -34.36
C SER A 316 -6.82 11.53 -33.40
N LEU A 317 -7.01 11.88 -32.12
CA LEU A 317 -5.94 11.89 -31.12
C LEU A 317 -5.50 10.48 -30.75
N LYS A 318 -6.43 9.50 -30.72
CA LYS A 318 -6.09 8.07 -30.55
C LYS A 318 -5.21 7.59 -31.71
N ALA A 319 -5.56 7.97 -32.95
CA ALA A 319 -4.80 7.63 -34.15
C ALA A 319 -3.43 8.31 -34.17
N LEU A 320 -3.36 9.61 -33.84
CA LEU A 320 -2.12 10.38 -33.72
C LEU A 320 -1.15 9.69 -32.76
N ALA A 321 -1.65 9.26 -31.59
CA ALA A 321 -0.83 8.61 -30.58
C ALA A 321 -0.35 7.20 -30.96
N GLN A 322 -0.98 6.58 -31.96
CA GLN A 322 -0.57 5.29 -32.51
C GLN A 322 0.49 5.43 -33.61
N THR A 323 0.41 6.49 -34.41
CA THR A 323 1.21 6.63 -35.64
C THR A 323 2.41 7.57 -35.47
N THR A 324 2.38 8.46 -34.48
CA THR A 324 3.39 9.51 -34.30
C THR A 324 4.49 9.07 -33.33
N PRO A 325 5.77 9.09 -33.73
CA PRO A 325 6.87 8.81 -32.82
C PRO A 325 6.87 9.72 -31.58
N GLY A 326 7.11 9.13 -30.42
CA GLY A 326 7.10 9.83 -29.14
C GLY A 326 5.71 10.11 -28.56
N PHE A 327 4.65 9.62 -29.19
CA PHE A 327 3.33 9.56 -28.61
C PHE A 327 3.01 8.13 -28.19
N LYS A 328 2.19 7.98 -27.15
CA LYS A 328 1.66 6.70 -26.70
C LYS A 328 0.18 6.79 -26.36
N ASN A 329 -0.53 5.70 -26.62
CA ASN A 329 -1.89 5.51 -26.16
C ASN A 329 -1.90 4.89 -24.76
N ALA A 330 -2.94 5.22 -24.01
CA ALA A 330 -3.43 4.44 -22.89
C ALA A 330 -4.96 4.52 -22.85
N SER A 331 -5.58 3.57 -22.18
CA SER A 331 -7.02 3.54 -22.01
C SER A 331 -7.41 3.15 -20.61
N VAL A 332 -8.56 3.68 -20.16
CA VAL A 332 -9.17 3.22 -18.91
C VAL A 332 -10.19 2.14 -19.20
N GLU A 333 -10.17 1.11 -18.37
CA GLU A 333 -11.09 -0.01 -18.48
C GLU A 333 -12.44 0.31 -17.80
N PHE A 334 -13.52 -0.12 -18.46
CA PHE A 334 -14.88 0.04 -17.98
C PHE A 334 -15.63 -1.28 -18.12
N ASP A 335 -16.21 -1.75 -17.02
CA ASP A 335 -17.00 -2.97 -17.05
C ASP A 335 -18.42 -2.66 -17.49
N VAL A 336 -18.67 -2.74 -18.80
CA VAL A 336 -20.00 -2.62 -19.39
C VAL A 336 -20.96 -3.60 -18.71
N SER A 337 -20.49 -4.79 -18.29
CA SER A 337 -21.33 -5.80 -17.66
C SER A 337 -21.98 -5.35 -16.35
N ARG A 338 -21.23 -4.59 -15.56
CA ARG A 338 -21.62 -4.10 -14.23
C ARG A 338 -21.99 -2.62 -14.22
N LEU A 339 -21.88 -1.93 -15.36
CA LEU A 339 -21.98 -0.47 -15.48
C LEU A 339 -21.06 0.26 -14.49
N ALA A 340 -19.87 -0.30 -14.25
CA ALA A 340 -18.96 0.19 -13.24
C ALA A 340 -17.55 0.40 -13.82
N PRO A 341 -16.87 1.51 -13.50
CA PRO A 341 -15.47 1.68 -13.84
C PRO A 341 -14.60 0.71 -13.03
N THR A 342 -13.63 0.07 -13.69
CA THR A 342 -12.63 -0.74 -12.96
C THR A 342 -11.46 0.12 -12.47
N TYR A 343 -11.37 1.37 -12.96
CA TYR A 343 -10.29 2.31 -12.70
C TYR A 343 -8.89 1.79 -13.06
N ARG A 344 -8.81 0.71 -13.85
CA ARG A 344 -7.54 0.15 -14.34
C ARG A 344 -7.12 0.88 -15.62
N LEU A 345 -5.86 1.29 -15.65
CA LEU A 345 -5.22 1.86 -16.83
C LEU A 345 -4.53 0.74 -17.61
N ILE A 346 -4.76 0.71 -18.92
CA ILE A 346 -4.12 -0.17 -19.88
C ILE A 346 -3.19 0.69 -20.75
N MET A 347 -1.89 0.48 -20.62
CA MET A 347 -0.89 1.17 -21.43
C MET A 347 -0.84 0.62 -22.86
N ASP A 348 -0.40 1.45 -23.80
CA ASP A 348 -0.16 1.14 -25.21
C ASP A 348 -1.41 0.75 -26.03
N LEU A 349 -2.61 0.80 -25.46
CA LEU A 349 -3.87 0.53 -26.16
C LEU A 349 -4.82 1.74 -26.09
N PRO A 350 -5.35 2.22 -27.23
CA PRO A 350 -6.47 3.16 -27.24
C PRO A 350 -7.78 2.49 -26.81
N GLY A 351 -8.66 3.27 -26.21
CA GLY A 351 -9.93 2.81 -25.66
C GLY A 351 -11.12 3.20 -26.52
N GLY A 352 -12.11 2.30 -26.57
CA GLY A 352 -13.37 2.53 -27.26
C GLY A 352 -14.32 3.46 -26.51
N SER A 353 -15.30 3.97 -27.23
CA SER A 353 -16.39 4.82 -26.74
C SER A 353 -17.63 3.95 -26.49
N SER A 354 -17.86 3.51 -25.25
CA SER A 354 -18.97 2.59 -24.92
C SER A 354 -20.33 3.27 -24.69
N ALA A 355 -20.55 4.48 -25.21
CA ALA A 355 -21.73 5.28 -24.87
C ALA A 355 -23.06 4.62 -25.27
N ILE A 356 -23.13 4.02 -26.46
CA ILE A 356 -24.34 3.32 -26.95
C ILE A 356 -24.61 2.07 -26.09
N ASP A 357 -23.58 1.28 -25.78
CA ASP A 357 -23.75 0.06 -24.99
C ASP A 357 -24.15 0.37 -23.55
N ILE A 358 -23.60 1.44 -22.97
CA ILE A 358 -24.01 1.95 -21.66
C ILE A 358 -25.48 2.39 -21.70
N ALA A 359 -25.89 3.15 -22.72
CA ALA A 359 -27.27 3.61 -22.87
C ALA A 359 -28.27 2.44 -22.95
N GLY A 360 -27.95 1.40 -23.71
CA GLY A 360 -28.80 0.21 -23.79
C GLY A 360 -28.95 -0.51 -22.46
N ARG A 361 -27.86 -0.62 -21.68
CA ARG A 361 -27.92 -1.20 -20.34
C ARG A 361 -28.67 -0.36 -19.32
N LEU A 362 -28.74 0.95 -19.53
CA LEU A 362 -29.59 1.85 -18.74
C LEU A 362 -31.07 1.79 -19.15
N GLY A 363 -31.42 0.95 -20.13
CA GLY A 363 -32.79 0.70 -20.56
C GLY A 363 -33.25 1.58 -21.72
N MET A 364 -32.34 2.15 -22.51
CA MET A 364 -32.71 2.84 -23.75
C MET A 364 -33.31 1.85 -24.77
N ASP A 365 -34.31 2.31 -25.51
CA ASP A 365 -35.02 1.52 -26.51
C ASP A 365 -34.07 0.97 -27.60
N GLU A 366 -34.17 -0.32 -27.91
CA GLU A 366 -33.26 -0.99 -28.85
C GLU A 366 -33.39 -0.45 -30.28
N GLU A 367 -34.58 0.03 -30.70
CA GLU A 367 -34.75 0.67 -32.01
C GLU A 367 -33.94 1.97 -32.10
N ILE A 368 -33.90 2.76 -31.01
CA ILE A 368 -33.08 3.98 -30.93
C ILE A 368 -31.59 3.62 -30.98
N LEU A 369 -31.17 2.58 -30.26
CA LEU A 369 -29.77 2.13 -30.25
C LEU A 369 -29.34 1.62 -31.64
N GLU A 370 -30.19 0.83 -32.30
CA GLU A 370 -29.94 0.40 -33.68
C GLU A 370 -29.82 1.59 -34.63
N GLN A 371 -30.72 2.56 -34.52
CA GLN A 371 -30.67 3.75 -35.36
C GLN A 371 -29.40 4.57 -35.09
N ALA A 372 -29.01 4.75 -33.82
CA ALA A 372 -27.77 5.43 -33.44
C ALA A 372 -26.53 4.72 -34.02
N ARG A 373 -26.47 3.38 -33.95
CA ARG A 373 -25.39 2.57 -34.55
C ARG A 373 -25.32 2.71 -36.08
N ARG A 374 -26.45 2.96 -36.75
CA ARG A 374 -26.51 3.19 -38.21
C ARG A 374 -26.09 4.60 -38.61
N LEU A 375 -26.29 5.59 -37.74
CA LEU A 375 -25.90 6.99 -37.98
C LEU A 375 -24.40 7.24 -37.81
N LEU A 376 -23.69 6.39 -37.07
CA LEU A 376 -22.23 6.43 -37.01
C LEU A 376 -21.61 6.20 -38.39
N ARG A 377 -20.56 6.95 -38.72
CA ARG A 377 -19.80 6.72 -39.95
C ARG A 377 -19.28 5.29 -39.95
N ARG A 378 -19.30 4.63 -41.10
CA ARG A 378 -18.90 3.22 -41.23
C ARG A 378 -17.48 2.97 -40.69
N GLU A 379 -16.57 3.90 -40.93
CA GLU A 379 -15.18 3.85 -40.46
C GLU A 379 -15.10 3.93 -38.93
N ASP A 380 -15.79 4.89 -38.31
CA ASP A 380 -15.85 5.03 -36.85
C ASP A 380 -16.47 3.79 -36.19
N ARG A 381 -17.53 3.23 -36.79
CA ARG A 381 -18.17 2.01 -36.28
C ARG A 381 -17.21 0.81 -36.28
N VAL A 382 -16.45 0.61 -37.36
CA VAL A 382 -15.48 -0.50 -37.46
C VAL A 382 -14.34 -0.30 -36.47
N LEU A 383 -13.82 0.92 -36.35
CA LEU A 383 -12.77 1.24 -35.39
C LEU A 383 -13.23 0.97 -33.95
N GLU A 384 -14.40 1.49 -33.55
CA GLU A 384 -14.93 1.31 -32.20
C GLU A 384 -15.19 -0.16 -31.87
N GLN A 385 -15.67 -0.95 -32.84
CA GLN A 385 -15.84 -2.39 -32.66
C GLN A 385 -14.49 -3.11 -32.47
N MET A 386 -13.48 -2.79 -33.28
CA MET A 386 -12.13 -3.37 -33.14
C MET A 386 -11.49 -3.00 -31.80
N LEU A 387 -11.66 -1.75 -31.34
CA LEU A 387 -11.17 -1.30 -30.05
C LEU A 387 -11.87 -2.03 -28.90
N GLY A 388 -13.18 -2.23 -29.00
CA GLY A 388 -13.95 -3.03 -28.03
C GLY A 388 -13.45 -4.47 -27.93
N ASP A 389 -13.27 -5.14 -29.07
CA ASP A 389 -12.76 -6.52 -29.11
C ASP A 389 -11.34 -6.65 -28.53
N LEU A 390 -10.47 -5.67 -28.82
CA LEU A 390 -9.12 -5.61 -28.26
C LEU A 390 -9.14 -5.40 -26.74
N GLN A 391 -9.99 -4.51 -26.24
CA GLN A 391 -10.15 -4.28 -24.80
C GLN A 391 -10.68 -5.52 -24.09
N GLU A 392 -11.67 -6.21 -24.66
CA GLU A 392 -12.22 -7.43 -24.06
C GLU A 392 -11.17 -8.56 -24.01
N LYS A 393 -10.40 -8.76 -25.09
CA LYS A 393 -9.29 -9.72 -25.11
C LYS A 393 -8.23 -9.36 -24.07
N GLN A 394 -7.84 -8.09 -23.97
CA GLN A 394 -6.85 -7.64 -23.01
C GLN A 394 -7.33 -7.86 -21.57
N ARG A 395 -8.60 -7.59 -21.29
CA ARG A 395 -9.21 -7.87 -19.99
C ARG A 395 -9.14 -9.35 -19.63
N ARG A 396 -9.51 -10.25 -20.55
CA ARG A 396 -9.42 -11.70 -20.32
C ARG A 396 -8.00 -12.14 -20.00
N VAL A 397 -7.02 -11.62 -20.74
CA VAL A 397 -5.59 -11.89 -20.48
C VAL A 397 -5.19 -11.40 -19.09
N ASN A 398 -5.57 -10.18 -18.72
CA ASN A 398 -5.26 -9.64 -17.39
C ASN A 398 -5.93 -10.44 -16.26
N ASP A 399 -7.20 -10.83 -16.43
CA ASP A 399 -7.94 -11.65 -15.46
C ASP A 399 -7.30 -13.04 -15.31
N ASP A 400 -6.82 -13.63 -16.42
CA ASP A 400 -6.10 -14.90 -16.39
C ASP A 400 -4.72 -14.77 -15.72
N VAL A 401 -3.99 -13.67 -15.94
CA VAL A 401 -2.74 -13.37 -15.25
C VAL A 401 -2.97 -13.24 -13.74
N ASP A 402 -4.00 -12.49 -13.31
CA ASP A 402 -4.38 -12.33 -11.91
C ASP A 402 -4.75 -13.70 -11.29
N ARG A 403 -5.50 -14.54 -12.02
CA ARG A 403 -5.88 -15.90 -11.58
C ARG A 403 -4.67 -16.82 -11.45
N ILE A 404 -3.75 -16.80 -12.41
CA ILE A 404 -2.52 -17.61 -12.37
C ILE A 404 -1.65 -17.19 -11.19
N ALA A 405 -1.53 -15.89 -10.92
CA ALA A 405 -0.77 -15.38 -9.79
C ALA A 405 -1.36 -15.87 -8.44
N LEU A 406 -2.68 -15.87 -8.30
CA LEU A 406 -3.37 -16.39 -7.11
C LEU A 406 -3.12 -17.89 -6.92
N LEU A 407 -3.36 -18.69 -7.96
CA LEU A 407 -3.14 -20.14 -7.93
C LEU A 407 -1.69 -20.51 -7.61
N LYS A 408 -0.73 -19.73 -8.14
CA LYS A 408 0.69 -19.92 -7.83
C LYS A 408 0.99 -19.62 -6.36
N ALA A 409 0.45 -18.54 -5.80
CA ALA A 409 0.64 -18.21 -4.39
C ALA A 409 0.03 -19.26 -3.45
N GLU A 410 -1.14 -19.80 -3.80
CA GLU A 410 -1.77 -20.91 -3.07
C GLU A 410 -0.94 -22.20 -3.16
N ALA A 411 -0.44 -22.54 -4.35
CA ALA A 411 0.44 -23.69 -4.54
C ALA A 411 1.74 -23.55 -3.74
N GLU A 412 2.35 -22.36 -3.70
CA GLU A 412 3.55 -22.10 -2.89
C GLU A 412 3.29 -22.22 -1.38
N ARG A 413 2.13 -21.77 -0.90
CA ARG A 413 1.73 -21.96 0.51
C ARG A 413 1.53 -23.44 0.83
N SER A 414 0.75 -24.14 0.01
CA SER A 414 0.49 -25.56 0.18
C SER A 414 1.79 -26.38 0.13
N ALA A 415 2.73 -26.03 -0.75
CA ALA A 415 4.04 -26.67 -0.81
C ALA A 415 4.87 -26.44 0.46
N LYS A 416 4.85 -25.22 1.03
CA LYS A 416 5.52 -24.92 2.32
C LYS A 416 4.90 -25.69 3.47
N GLU A 417 3.58 -25.78 3.53
CA GLU A 417 2.86 -26.56 4.54
C GLU A 417 3.16 -28.06 4.43
N ALA A 418 3.13 -28.61 3.22
CA ALA A 418 3.48 -30.00 2.95
C ALA A 418 4.92 -30.32 3.36
N ALA A 419 5.88 -29.44 3.03
CA ALA A 419 7.28 -29.60 3.45
C ALA A 419 7.44 -29.59 4.97
N ALA A 420 6.72 -28.71 5.68
CA ALA A 420 6.74 -28.66 7.14
C ALA A 420 6.14 -29.92 7.78
N ILE A 421 5.06 -30.47 7.20
CA ILE A 421 4.45 -31.72 7.65
C ILE A 421 5.41 -32.89 7.41
N GLU A 422 6.05 -32.97 6.25
CA GLU A 422 7.02 -34.03 5.91
C GLU A 422 8.23 -34.00 6.86
N GLU A 423 8.75 -32.82 7.18
CA GLU A 423 9.83 -32.66 8.16
C GLU A 423 9.42 -33.17 9.54
N ARG A 424 8.20 -32.83 9.99
CA ARG A 424 7.67 -33.26 11.28
C ARG A 424 7.43 -34.77 11.35
N LEU A 425 6.96 -35.38 10.26
CA LEU A 425 6.83 -36.83 10.13
C LEU A 425 8.19 -37.52 10.22
N ARG A 426 9.20 -37.02 9.48
CA ARG A 426 10.57 -37.56 9.53
C ARG A 426 11.19 -37.50 10.92
N LEU A 427 10.94 -36.43 11.67
CA LEU A 427 11.41 -36.31 13.06
C LEU A 427 10.73 -37.34 13.96
N THR A 428 9.39 -37.45 13.87
CA THR A 428 8.61 -38.43 14.63
C THR A 428 9.06 -39.87 14.33
N GLU A 429 9.23 -40.24 13.06
CA GLU A 429 9.71 -41.57 12.67
C GLU A 429 11.12 -41.87 13.20
N ARG A 430 12.01 -40.87 13.21
CA ARG A 430 13.36 -41.02 13.79
C ARG A 430 13.30 -41.25 15.29
N GLU A 431 12.43 -40.54 16.00
CA GLU A 431 12.22 -40.71 17.44
C GLU A 431 11.59 -42.06 17.77
N GLU A 432 10.58 -42.49 17.03
CA GLU A 432 9.96 -43.81 17.15
C GLU A 432 10.98 -44.91 16.88
N ARG A 433 11.79 -44.79 15.83
CA ARG A 433 12.84 -45.79 15.52
C ARG A 433 13.93 -45.83 16.58
N LYS A 434 14.30 -44.68 17.15
CA LYS A 434 15.27 -44.59 18.25
C LYS A 434 14.70 -45.22 19.53
N SER A 435 13.44 -44.94 19.86
CA SER A 435 12.77 -45.49 21.03
C SER A 435 12.53 -47.00 20.91
N ALA A 436 12.13 -47.49 19.74
CA ALA A 436 11.97 -48.90 19.44
C ALA A 436 13.31 -49.65 19.55
N LYS A 437 14.41 -49.10 18.98
CA LYS A 437 15.76 -49.65 19.16
C LYS A 437 16.17 -49.71 20.62
N LYS A 438 15.86 -48.67 21.40
CA LYS A 438 16.19 -48.62 22.84
C LYS A 438 15.42 -49.70 23.61
N LYS A 439 14.09 -49.77 23.46
CA LYS A 439 13.25 -50.80 24.09
C LYS A 439 13.74 -52.20 23.77
N LEU A 440 14.04 -52.48 22.50
CA LEU A 440 14.56 -53.79 22.08
C LEU A 440 15.93 -54.10 22.70
N THR A 441 16.81 -53.11 22.83
CA THR A 441 18.11 -53.28 23.49
C THR A 441 17.94 -53.58 24.98
N ASP A 442 17.01 -52.88 25.64
CA ASP A 442 16.68 -53.07 27.04
C ASP A 442 16.08 -54.47 27.28
N ASP A 443 15.17 -54.93 26.40
CA ASP A 443 14.58 -56.29 26.45
C ASP A 443 15.66 -57.37 26.28
N ILE A 444 16.61 -57.20 25.37
CA ILE A 444 17.74 -58.13 25.19
C ILE A 444 18.64 -58.16 26.44
N LEU A 445 18.92 -56.99 27.04
CA LEU A 445 19.70 -56.91 28.28
C LEU A 445 18.98 -57.60 29.44
N GLN A 446 17.66 -57.44 29.55
CA GLN A 446 16.85 -58.07 30.59
C GLN A 446 16.78 -59.59 30.39
N ALA A 447 16.61 -60.06 29.15
CA ALA A 447 16.66 -61.48 28.81
C ALA A 447 18.03 -62.08 29.15
N ARG A 448 19.14 -61.37 28.84
CA ARG A 448 20.49 -61.78 29.23
C ARG A 448 20.64 -61.89 30.75
N ALA A 449 20.16 -60.90 31.50
CA ALA A 449 20.24 -60.93 32.96
C ALA A 449 19.45 -62.10 33.56
N GLN A 450 18.24 -62.38 33.06
CA GLN A 450 17.43 -63.52 33.49
C GLN A 450 18.12 -64.85 33.20
N VAL A 451 18.66 -65.03 31.99
CA VAL A 451 19.34 -66.28 31.65
C VAL A 451 20.64 -66.44 32.41
N GLN A 452 21.40 -65.36 32.63
CA GLN A 452 22.59 -65.38 33.47
C GLN A 452 22.25 -65.81 34.91
N ALA A 453 21.18 -65.28 35.50
CA ALA A 453 20.71 -65.66 36.83
C ALA A 453 20.30 -67.15 36.90
N VAL A 454 19.62 -67.66 35.87
CA VAL A 454 19.31 -69.10 35.78
C VAL A 454 20.58 -69.95 35.66
N VAL A 455 21.57 -69.51 34.86
CA VAL A 455 22.85 -70.21 34.70
C VAL A 455 23.70 -70.18 35.98
N GLU A 456 23.68 -69.09 36.74
CA GLU A 456 24.36 -68.97 38.03
C GLU A 456 23.68 -69.83 39.10
N GLY A 457 22.34 -69.87 39.12
CA GLY A 457 21.58 -70.81 39.95
C GLY A 457 21.93 -72.28 39.65
N LEU A 458 22.01 -72.64 38.37
CA LEU A 458 22.38 -74.00 37.92
C LEU A 458 23.86 -74.35 38.12
N LYS A 459 24.76 -73.37 38.27
CA LYS A 459 26.16 -73.61 38.65
C LYS A 459 26.31 -73.93 40.14
N SER A 460 25.39 -73.48 40.99
CA SER A 460 25.42 -73.79 42.43
C SER A 460 25.05 -75.26 42.71
N GLU A 461 24.20 -75.85 41.87
CA GLU A 461 23.89 -77.28 41.85
C GLU A 461 24.83 -78.00 40.87
N ARG A 462 25.93 -78.62 41.33
CA ARG A 462 26.98 -79.31 40.54
C ARG A 462 26.49 -80.23 39.39
N THR A 463 25.97 -79.65 38.31
CA THR A 463 25.47 -80.32 37.11
C THR A 463 26.03 -79.62 35.88
N VAL A 464 27.34 -79.80 35.69
CA VAL A 464 28.14 -79.17 34.62
C VAL A 464 27.59 -79.48 33.20
N GLY A 465 26.82 -80.56 33.03
CA GLY A 465 26.20 -80.95 31.75
C GLY A 465 25.04 -80.04 31.30
N LYS A 466 24.13 -79.64 32.20
CA LYS A 466 22.94 -78.83 31.85
C LYS A 466 23.27 -77.36 31.59
N ALA A 467 24.35 -76.85 32.20
CA ALA A 467 24.82 -75.49 31.97
C ALA A 467 25.31 -75.26 30.53
N LYS A 468 25.76 -76.31 29.83
CA LYS A 468 26.20 -76.23 28.43
C LYS A 468 25.00 -76.14 27.47
N GLU A 469 23.93 -76.90 27.72
CA GLU A 469 22.67 -76.81 26.99
C GLU A 469 21.96 -75.47 27.21
N ALA A 470 21.97 -74.94 28.44
CA ALA A 470 21.41 -73.61 28.73
C ALA A 470 22.16 -72.49 27.99
N LYS A 471 23.49 -72.59 27.87
CA LYS A 471 24.29 -71.67 27.04
C LYS A 471 24.01 -71.81 25.55
N GLN A 472 23.76 -73.01 25.05
CA GLN A 472 23.38 -73.23 23.64
C GLN A 472 21.98 -72.67 23.35
N ARG A 473 21.00 -72.88 24.23
CA ARG A 473 19.67 -72.27 24.10
C ARG A 473 19.73 -70.74 24.17
N LEU A 474 20.63 -70.17 25.00
CA LEU A 474 20.87 -68.73 25.02
C LEU A 474 21.46 -68.23 23.69
N ALA A 475 22.41 -68.96 23.11
CA ALA A 475 22.97 -68.63 21.80
C ALA A 475 21.93 -68.75 20.67
N GLU A 476 21.01 -69.71 20.76
CA GLU A 476 19.87 -69.86 19.84
C GLU A 476 18.86 -68.72 19.98
N ILE A 477 18.53 -68.30 21.20
CA ILE A 477 17.66 -67.14 21.45
C ILE A 477 18.35 -65.84 20.99
N GLU A 478 19.67 -65.70 21.19
CA GLU A 478 20.46 -64.58 20.66
C GLU A 478 20.52 -64.57 19.13
N ALA A 479 20.62 -65.75 18.50
CA ALA A 479 20.56 -65.90 17.05
C ALA A 479 19.16 -65.53 16.52
N GLN A 480 18.09 -66.00 17.15
CA GLN A 480 16.70 -65.67 16.78
C GLN A 480 16.37 -64.19 17.01
N ALA A 481 16.91 -63.56 18.06
CA ALA A 481 16.76 -62.13 18.30
C ALA A 481 17.56 -61.29 17.29
N ARG A 482 18.74 -61.76 16.86
CA ARG A 482 19.51 -61.17 15.75
C ARG A 482 18.84 -61.36 14.40
N GLU A 483 18.16 -62.48 14.18
CA GLU A 483 17.34 -62.73 12.99
C GLU A 483 16.15 -61.77 12.94
N ARG A 484 15.51 -61.46 14.08
CA ARG A 484 14.46 -60.43 14.14
C ARG A 484 14.97 -59.00 13.87
N LEU A 485 16.28 -58.75 14.04
CA LEU A 485 16.93 -57.45 13.76
C LEU A 485 17.24 -57.22 12.28
N VAL A 486 17.27 -58.28 11.47
CA VAL A 486 17.44 -58.22 10.02
C VAL A 486 16.26 -58.96 9.41
N LYS A 487 15.16 -58.28 9.12
CA LYS A 487 14.26 -58.77 8.06
C LYS A 487 15.02 -58.59 6.75
N PRO A 488 15.51 -59.64 6.06
CA PRO A 488 15.79 -59.50 4.65
C PRO A 488 14.43 -59.29 3.98
N ALA A 489 14.32 -58.34 3.06
CA ALA A 489 13.24 -58.40 2.09
C ALA A 489 13.30 -59.79 1.45
N GLU A 490 12.17 -60.48 1.29
CA GLU A 490 12.12 -61.76 0.59
C GLU A 490 12.78 -61.59 -0.79
N THR A 491 13.99 -62.14 -0.95
CA THR A 491 14.74 -62.06 -2.19
C THR A 491 14.35 -63.22 -3.07
N VAL A 492 13.84 -62.94 -4.27
CA VAL A 492 13.49 -63.99 -5.25
C VAL A 492 14.78 -64.42 -5.97
N PRO A 493 15.09 -65.73 -6.05
CA PRO A 493 16.23 -66.24 -6.81
C PRO A 493 16.17 -65.81 -8.27
N VAL A 494 17.32 -65.46 -8.86
CA VAL A 494 17.43 -64.93 -10.23
C VAL A 494 16.80 -65.87 -11.28
N GLU A 495 16.75 -67.17 -10.99
CA GLU A 495 16.19 -68.21 -11.86
C GLU A 495 14.65 -68.17 -11.98
N GLN A 496 13.96 -67.51 -11.04
CA GLN A 496 12.50 -67.39 -11.00
C GLN A 496 12.01 -66.04 -11.52
N LEU A 497 12.92 -65.14 -11.94
CA LEU A 497 12.56 -63.82 -12.43
C LEU A 497 12.02 -63.87 -13.86
N ALA A 498 10.94 -63.15 -14.11
CA ALA A 498 10.36 -62.94 -15.43
C ALA A 498 10.60 -61.51 -15.93
N ALA A 499 10.47 -61.29 -17.25
CA ALA A 499 10.44 -59.95 -17.80
C ALA A 499 9.26 -59.17 -17.20
N GLY A 500 9.53 -58.01 -16.60
CA GLY A 500 8.58 -57.18 -15.86
C GLY A 500 8.84 -57.12 -14.35
N ASP A 501 9.65 -58.03 -13.80
CA ASP A 501 9.90 -58.05 -12.35
C ASP A 501 10.84 -56.92 -11.90
N ARG A 502 10.62 -56.44 -10.67
CA ARG A 502 11.52 -55.47 -10.03
C ARG A 502 12.75 -56.19 -9.46
N VAL A 503 13.91 -55.72 -9.88
CA VAL A 503 15.21 -56.26 -9.49
C VAL A 503 16.08 -55.16 -8.90
N GLU A 504 16.79 -55.49 -7.83
CA GLU A 504 17.81 -54.62 -7.25
C GLU A 504 19.18 -54.97 -7.84
N ILE A 505 19.92 -53.95 -8.27
CA ILE A 505 21.29 -54.10 -8.74
C ILE A 505 22.21 -53.89 -7.54
N VAL A 506 22.75 -54.98 -6.99
CA VAL A 506 23.51 -55.00 -5.72
C VAL A 506 24.73 -54.08 -5.75
N GLY A 507 25.38 -53.92 -6.91
CA GLY A 507 26.55 -53.05 -7.06
C GLY A 507 26.24 -51.54 -7.17
N LEU A 508 24.99 -51.17 -7.45
CA LEU A 508 24.54 -49.79 -7.67
C LEU A 508 23.51 -49.31 -6.65
N GLY A 509 23.01 -50.20 -5.78
CA GLY A 509 21.96 -49.90 -4.79
C GLY A 509 20.67 -49.32 -5.43
N SER A 510 20.42 -49.64 -6.70
CA SER A 510 19.36 -49.06 -7.51
C SER A 510 18.36 -50.15 -7.92
N VAL A 511 17.07 -49.83 -7.84
CA VAL A 511 15.98 -50.74 -8.23
C VAL A 511 15.56 -50.45 -9.67
N GLY A 512 15.46 -51.48 -10.50
CA GLY A 512 15.04 -51.39 -11.88
C GLY A 512 14.01 -52.45 -12.25
N VAL A 513 13.48 -52.36 -13.48
CA VAL A 513 12.55 -53.35 -14.04
C VAL A 513 13.32 -54.20 -15.04
N LEU A 514 13.25 -55.52 -14.86
CA LEU A 514 13.85 -56.49 -15.76
C LEU A 514 13.10 -56.47 -17.10
N LEU A 515 13.78 -56.21 -18.21
CA LEU A 515 13.14 -56.13 -19.53
C LEU A 515 13.06 -57.49 -20.24
N GLU A 516 13.84 -58.46 -19.81
CA GLU A 516 13.96 -59.78 -20.44
C GLU A 516 14.17 -60.87 -19.38
N ALA A 517 13.60 -62.06 -19.61
CA ALA A 517 13.80 -63.20 -18.72
C ALA A 517 15.29 -63.66 -18.71
N PRO A 518 15.84 -64.05 -17.55
CA PRO A 518 17.25 -64.39 -17.39
C PRO A 518 17.63 -65.81 -17.83
N GLN A 519 16.68 -66.61 -18.35
CA GLN A 519 16.92 -68.01 -18.69
C GLN A 519 18.02 -68.18 -19.75
N GLY A 520 19.17 -68.74 -19.35
CA GLY A 520 20.29 -69.10 -20.23
C GLY A 520 21.26 -67.96 -20.61
N LYS A 521 21.09 -66.73 -20.11
CA LYS A 521 21.93 -65.57 -20.49
C LYS A 521 22.87 -65.15 -19.36
N LYS A 522 24.12 -64.74 -19.68
CA LYS A 522 25.06 -64.20 -18.66
C LYS A 522 24.78 -62.75 -18.25
N ARG A 523 24.05 -61.99 -19.08
CA ARG A 523 23.69 -60.58 -18.87
C ARG A 523 22.25 -60.33 -19.32
N VAL A 524 21.55 -59.42 -18.64
CA VAL A 524 20.16 -59.04 -18.91
C VAL A 524 20.00 -57.53 -18.94
N ARG A 525 18.96 -57.04 -19.64
CA ARG A 525 18.65 -55.61 -19.71
C ARG A 525 17.70 -55.22 -18.58
N VAL A 526 18.06 -54.17 -17.85
CA VAL A 526 17.30 -53.61 -16.74
C VAL A 526 17.05 -52.13 -17.03
N ARG A 527 15.81 -51.68 -16.87
CA ARG A 527 15.44 -50.26 -16.94
C ARG A 527 15.53 -49.63 -15.55
N VAL A 528 16.33 -48.57 -15.42
CA VAL A 528 16.49 -47.80 -14.18
C VAL A 528 16.17 -46.33 -14.50
N GLY A 529 15.06 -45.81 -13.96
CA GLY A 529 14.55 -44.50 -14.36
C GLY A 529 14.13 -44.46 -15.83
N GLU A 530 14.61 -43.47 -16.59
CA GLU A 530 14.38 -43.34 -18.04
C GLU A 530 15.44 -44.05 -18.92
N GLY A 531 16.48 -44.62 -18.31
CA GLY A 531 17.59 -45.27 -19.01
C GLY A 531 17.55 -46.81 -18.98
N GLU A 532 18.12 -47.45 -20.00
CA GLU A 532 18.30 -48.91 -20.07
C GLU A 532 19.78 -49.28 -19.90
N MET A 533 20.07 -50.30 -19.10
CA MET A 533 21.44 -50.80 -18.88
C MET A 533 21.51 -52.32 -18.91
N SER A 534 22.63 -52.86 -19.40
CA SER A 534 22.92 -54.30 -19.35
C SER A 534 23.68 -54.64 -18.08
N VAL A 535 23.15 -55.55 -17.25
CA VAL A 535 23.71 -55.97 -15.96
C VAL A 535 23.97 -57.47 -15.98
N ALA A 536 25.06 -57.93 -15.34
CA ALA A 536 25.35 -59.35 -15.18
C ALA A 536 24.40 -59.99 -14.16
N LEU A 537 23.95 -61.23 -14.42
CA LEU A 537 23.01 -61.93 -13.51
C LEU A 537 23.53 -62.08 -12.08
N SER A 538 24.85 -62.22 -11.91
CA SER A 538 25.49 -62.33 -10.60
C SER A 538 25.36 -61.07 -9.72
N GLY A 539 24.95 -59.94 -10.29
CA GLY A 539 24.75 -58.68 -9.57
C GLY A 539 23.29 -58.29 -9.37
N LEU A 540 22.34 -59.20 -9.61
CA LEU A 540 20.90 -58.95 -9.54
C LEU A 540 20.25 -59.78 -8.43
N VAL A 541 19.30 -59.17 -7.73
CA VAL A 541 18.47 -59.84 -6.72
C VAL A 541 17.02 -59.43 -6.93
N GLY A 542 16.09 -60.39 -6.94
CA GLY A 542 14.67 -60.11 -7.06
C GLY A 542 14.09 -59.50 -5.79
N VAL A 543 13.26 -58.47 -5.91
CA VAL A 543 12.57 -57.85 -4.76
C VAL A 543 11.13 -58.36 -4.73
N ALA A 544 10.76 -59.15 -3.71
CA ALA A 544 9.37 -59.60 -3.56
C ALA A 544 8.42 -58.41 -3.35
N ALA A 545 7.29 -58.44 -4.06
CA ALA A 545 6.26 -57.41 -3.98
C ALA A 545 5.52 -57.47 -2.63
N ALA A 546 6.05 -56.78 -1.62
CA ALA A 546 5.27 -56.46 -0.43
C ALA A 546 4.15 -55.47 -0.81
N ALA A 547 2.91 -55.94 -0.61
CA ALA A 547 1.64 -55.20 -0.55
C ALA A 547 1.57 -53.87 -1.33
N ALA A 548 0.82 -53.92 -2.43
CA ALA A 548 0.36 -52.74 -3.13
C ALA A 548 -0.32 -51.74 -2.18
N GLU A 549 0.40 -50.71 -1.75
CA GLU A 549 -0.21 -49.38 -1.69
C GLU A 549 -0.57 -49.04 -3.13
N GLN A 550 -1.87 -49.07 -3.42
CA GLN A 550 -2.43 -48.39 -4.57
C GLN A 550 -2.02 -46.93 -4.45
N LEU A 551 -0.90 -46.57 -5.10
CA LEU A 551 -0.69 -45.21 -5.57
C LEU A 551 -2.01 -44.80 -6.23
N PRO A 552 -2.63 -43.67 -5.86
CA PRO A 552 -3.73 -43.14 -6.64
C PRO A 552 -3.19 -43.06 -8.06
N LYS A 553 -3.81 -43.78 -8.99
CA LYS A 553 -3.60 -43.52 -10.41
C LYS A 553 -3.84 -42.02 -10.54
N ALA A 554 -2.78 -41.26 -10.79
CA ALA A 554 -2.93 -39.95 -11.36
C ALA A 554 -3.74 -40.18 -12.64
N GLN A 555 -5.05 -39.94 -12.54
CA GLN A 555 -5.87 -39.76 -13.71
C GLN A 555 -5.20 -38.60 -14.42
N ARG A 556 -4.45 -38.92 -15.48
CA ARG A 556 -4.21 -37.96 -16.54
C ARG A 556 -5.60 -37.46 -16.88
N ALA A 557 -5.90 -36.24 -16.46
CA ALA A 557 -7.06 -35.51 -16.95
C ALA A 557 -6.93 -35.54 -18.47
N GLN A 558 -7.76 -36.36 -19.11
CA GLN A 558 -8.00 -36.23 -20.53
C GLN A 558 -8.59 -34.83 -20.71
N PRO A 559 -8.13 -34.04 -21.69
CA PRO A 559 -8.85 -32.84 -22.03
C PRO A 559 -10.25 -33.25 -22.45
N ASP A 560 -11.23 -32.70 -21.73
CA ASP A 560 -12.64 -32.98 -21.88
C ASP A 560 -13.05 -32.65 -23.33
N ARG A 561 -13.22 -33.68 -24.16
CA ARG A 561 -13.84 -33.52 -25.48
C ARG A 561 -15.33 -33.37 -25.23
N LEU A 562 -15.77 -32.12 -25.14
CA LEU A 562 -17.17 -31.73 -25.27
C LEU A 562 -17.75 -32.39 -26.53
N LYS A 563 -18.70 -33.32 -26.33
CA LYS A 563 -19.55 -33.83 -27.41
C LYS A 563 -20.51 -32.71 -27.81
N PRO A 564 -20.70 -32.43 -29.10
CA PRO A 564 -21.66 -31.44 -29.57
C PRO A 564 -23.09 -31.96 -29.42
N SER A 565 -23.98 -31.09 -28.95
CA SER A 565 -25.43 -31.25 -29.03
C SER A 565 -25.89 -31.20 -30.50
N PRO A 566 -26.95 -31.94 -30.90
CA PRO A 566 -27.45 -31.90 -32.26
C PRO A 566 -28.38 -30.69 -32.44
N GLY A 567 -28.03 -29.78 -33.35
CA GLY A 567 -28.95 -28.76 -33.87
C GLY A 567 -28.25 -27.47 -34.31
N GLY A 568 -28.28 -27.21 -35.63
CA GLY A 568 -27.98 -25.89 -36.21
C GLY A 568 -26.91 -25.93 -37.30
N ASP A 569 -27.35 -25.72 -38.54
CA ASP A 569 -26.54 -25.70 -39.77
C ASP A 569 -25.41 -24.66 -39.80
N GLY A 570 -24.32 -24.99 -40.51
CA GLY A 570 -23.57 -24.00 -41.29
C GLY A 570 -22.11 -23.69 -40.90
N LEU A 571 -21.19 -24.28 -41.68
CA LEU A 571 -19.84 -23.79 -42.06
C LEU A 571 -18.75 -23.71 -40.97
N GLY A 572 -17.72 -24.57 -41.10
CA GLY A 572 -16.44 -24.42 -40.40
C GLY A 572 -15.47 -25.58 -40.66
N GLU A 573 -14.77 -25.53 -41.79
CA GLU A 573 -13.58 -26.37 -42.04
C GLU A 573 -12.37 -25.90 -41.21
N SER A 574 -11.59 -26.90 -40.80
CA SER A 574 -10.35 -26.90 -40.02
C SER A 574 -9.26 -25.90 -40.46
N MET A 575 -8.85 -24.98 -39.57
CA MET A 575 -7.64 -24.15 -39.69
C MET A 575 -6.50 -24.61 -38.75
N VAL A 576 -6.16 -25.90 -38.75
CA VAL A 576 -4.97 -26.40 -38.01
C VAL A 576 -4.17 -27.34 -38.90
N VAL A 577 -2.92 -26.96 -39.18
CA VAL A 577 -1.95 -27.76 -39.95
C VAL A 577 -0.82 -28.21 -39.03
N ASP A 578 -0.61 -29.53 -38.91
CA ASP A 578 0.51 -30.11 -38.15
C ASP A 578 1.70 -30.37 -39.08
N VAL A 579 2.81 -29.66 -38.84
CA VAL A 579 4.04 -29.69 -39.65
C VAL A 579 5.21 -30.35 -38.92
N ARG A 580 4.98 -31.01 -37.78
CA ARG A 580 6.05 -31.67 -37.01
C ARG A 580 6.58 -32.89 -37.76
N GLY A 581 7.90 -32.92 -37.98
CA GLY A 581 8.61 -34.00 -38.66
C GLY A 581 8.79 -33.82 -40.18
N LYS A 582 8.37 -32.68 -40.74
CA LYS A 582 8.52 -32.35 -42.16
C LYS A 582 9.72 -31.43 -42.42
N ALA A 583 10.25 -31.47 -43.64
CA ALA A 583 11.23 -30.50 -44.10
C ALA A 583 10.57 -29.13 -44.37
N ALA A 584 11.36 -28.05 -44.36
CA ALA A 584 10.85 -26.67 -44.32
C ALA A 584 10.05 -26.26 -45.58
N ASP A 585 10.42 -26.84 -46.72
CA ASP A 585 9.74 -26.74 -48.02
C ASP A 585 8.38 -27.44 -48.02
N GLU A 586 8.28 -28.65 -47.48
CA GLU A 586 7.02 -29.40 -47.37
C GLU A 586 6.03 -28.75 -46.39
N ALA A 587 6.54 -28.09 -45.34
CA ALA A 587 5.71 -27.35 -44.39
C ALA A 587 5.09 -26.09 -45.03
N LEU A 588 5.79 -25.45 -45.96
CA LEU A 588 5.35 -24.21 -46.61
C LEU A 588 4.18 -24.44 -47.58
N GLU A 589 4.21 -25.53 -48.35
CA GLU A 589 3.12 -25.88 -49.29
C GLU A 589 1.78 -26.11 -48.59
N LEU A 590 1.79 -26.61 -47.35
CA LEU A 590 0.59 -26.89 -46.56
C LEU A 590 -0.03 -25.68 -45.87
N THR A 591 0.70 -24.55 -45.82
CA THR A 591 0.20 -23.30 -45.22
C THR A 591 -0.36 -22.30 -46.24
N VAL A 592 -0.21 -22.58 -47.54
CA VAL A 592 -0.58 -21.66 -48.64
C VAL A 592 -1.83 -22.13 -49.41
N ALA A 593 -2.27 -23.38 -49.20
CA ALA A 593 -3.56 -23.90 -49.67
C ALA A 593 -4.62 -23.78 -48.57
#